data_AF-A0A8J4GRV5-F1
#
_entry.id   AF-A0A8J4GRV5-F1
#
_cell.length_a   1.000
_cell.length_b   1.000
_cell.length_c   1.000
_cell.angle_alpha   90.00
_cell.angle_beta   90.00
_cell.angle_gamma   90.00
#
_symmetry.space_group_name_H-M   'P 1'
#
loop_
_entity.id
_entity.type
_entity.pdbx_description
1 polymer ?
#
loop_
_entity_poly.entity_id
_entity_poly.type
_entity_poly.pdbx_seq_one_letter_code
_entity_poly.pdbx_strand_id
1 'polypeptide(L)'
;PPSPPPPCPPPPSPPPPSPPPPSPPPPSPPPPSPPPPSPPPPSPPPPSPPPPFPELLPSSPPWLPLVPSSQTSFPSPPHFPTPSPTISEPLFECKLCINFLIVPPLWDFPPYRFDNASCELLQHSVIRPIEAQIAALNLVLLQPFVADPSLCSPLGTKICAIFQTAADAQLMQPFLQAIVSLAVHNLVSSICPATPGYKVQAFTEPDSCVKLHGGSECPPGPNQFPNCRCNKTRGITPLYVLPNVQIAPGRTPSTNLYCFRIGIVPEAFRLQGTCVGNTLNKAEFWADEAQRRKVVGFRVTPRGGPQRYVAVSWGAKGDNTVKATQLNWGLDQAEDGEICLELLKDVALGDFCLGGENGCFVGLFNDRRDCCPTYAATVFQTGSAAA
;
A
#
# COMPACT_ATOMS: atom_id res chain seq x y z
N PRO A 1 13.47 39.63 -2.73
CA PRO A 1 14.01 38.32 -3.19
C PRO A 1 14.30 37.44 -1.98
N PRO A 2 13.74 36.22 -1.88
CA PRO A 2 14.06 35.31 -0.78
C PRO A 2 15.54 34.92 -0.84
N SER A 3 16.20 34.89 0.32
CA SER A 3 17.60 34.50 0.45
C SER A 3 17.81 33.06 -0.03
N PRO A 4 18.93 32.76 -0.72
CA PRO A 4 19.20 31.41 -1.19
C PRO A 4 19.39 30.45 0.02
N PRO A 5 18.85 29.22 -0.04
CA PRO A 5 18.95 28.26 1.06
C PRO A 5 20.41 27.89 1.33
N PRO A 6 20.83 27.62 2.58
CA PRO A 6 22.23 27.38 2.93
C PRO A 6 22.82 26.12 2.25
N PRO A 7 24.14 26.06 2.03
CA PRO A 7 24.83 24.85 1.58
C PRO A 7 24.78 23.74 2.64
N CYS A 8 24.87 22.48 2.20
CA CYS A 8 24.90 21.32 3.09
C CYS A 8 26.03 21.43 4.11
N PRO A 9 25.82 21.13 5.39
CA PRO A 9 26.92 21.10 6.35
C PRO A 9 27.95 20.03 5.93
N PRO A 10 29.26 20.34 6.03
CA PRO A 10 30.29 19.34 5.80
C PRO A 10 30.15 18.18 6.80
N PRO A 11 30.62 16.97 6.47
CA PRO A 11 30.71 15.91 7.46
C PRO A 11 31.47 16.40 8.69
N PRO A 12 31.08 15.97 9.91
CA PRO A 12 31.95 16.15 11.06
C PRO A 12 33.31 15.53 10.73
N SER A 13 34.39 16.25 11.07
CA SER A 13 35.74 15.73 10.94
C SER A 13 35.80 14.33 11.58
N PRO A 14 36.50 13.36 10.97
CA PRO A 14 36.68 12.06 11.59
C PRO A 14 37.24 12.28 13.00
N PRO A 15 36.70 11.58 14.02
CA PRO A 15 37.24 11.68 15.36
C PRO A 15 38.76 11.36 15.31
N PRO A 16 39.58 12.02 16.14
CA PRO A 16 40.99 11.66 16.23
C PRO A 16 41.12 10.15 16.47
N PRO A 17 42.14 9.50 15.88
CA PRO A 17 42.33 8.07 16.05
C PRO A 17 42.35 7.75 17.55
N SER A 18 41.49 6.81 17.95
CA SER A 18 41.46 6.33 19.33
C SER A 18 42.86 5.90 19.74
N PRO A 19 43.29 6.18 20.98
CA PRO A 19 44.55 5.65 21.48
C PRO A 19 44.56 4.12 21.29
N PRO A 20 45.73 3.54 20.98
CA PRO A 20 45.85 2.10 20.81
C PRO A 20 45.27 1.40 22.05
N PRO A 21 44.47 0.34 21.86
CA PRO A 21 43.88 -0.36 22.98
C PRO A 21 44.98 -0.85 23.92
N PRO A 22 44.78 -0.77 25.24
CA PRO A 22 45.70 -1.38 26.19
C PRO A 22 45.87 -2.86 25.85
N SER A 23 47.10 -3.37 26.04
CA SER A 23 47.42 -4.77 25.82
C SER A 23 46.38 -5.66 26.52
N PRO A 24 45.87 -6.71 25.85
CA PRO A 24 44.86 -7.56 26.43
C PRO A 24 45.37 -8.16 27.75
N PRO A 25 44.55 -8.19 28.81
CA PRO A 25 44.91 -8.88 30.02
C PRO A 25 45.17 -10.36 29.72
N PRO A 26 46.05 -11.03 30.49
CA PRO A 26 46.28 -12.46 30.34
C PRO A 26 44.94 -13.22 30.40
N PRO A 27 44.78 -14.29 29.61
CA PRO A 27 43.53 -15.04 29.54
C PRO A 27 43.15 -15.57 30.92
N SER A 28 41.90 -15.28 31.33
CA SER A 28 41.31 -15.84 32.53
C SER A 28 41.30 -17.38 32.45
N PRO A 29 41.49 -18.08 33.58
CA PRO A 29 41.33 -19.53 33.60
C PRO A 29 39.94 -19.93 33.08
N PRO A 30 39.84 -21.06 32.37
CA PRO A 30 38.58 -21.50 31.80
C PRO A 30 37.53 -21.70 32.91
N PRO A 31 36.28 -21.26 32.69
CA PRO A 31 35.22 -21.46 33.66
C PRO A 31 34.97 -22.97 33.87
N PRO A 32 34.59 -23.38 35.10
CA PRO A 32 34.20 -24.76 35.36
C PRO A 32 33.04 -25.15 34.43
N SER A 33 33.09 -26.39 33.93
CA SER A 33 32.06 -26.92 33.04
C SER A 33 30.67 -26.79 33.68
N PRO A 34 29.64 -26.36 32.92
CA PRO A 34 28.30 -26.24 33.46
C PRO A 34 27.78 -27.61 33.90
N PRO A 35 26.99 -27.67 34.99
CA PRO A 35 26.32 -28.89 35.39
C PRO A 35 25.37 -29.37 34.27
N PRO A 36 25.18 -30.70 34.14
CA PRO A 36 24.27 -31.25 33.15
C PRO A 36 22.85 -30.70 33.33
N PRO A 37 22.10 -30.46 32.24
CA PRO A 37 20.76 -29.92 32.30
C PRO A 37 19.82 -30.88 33.04
N SER A 38 19.01 -30.32 33.94
CA SER A 38 17.94 -31.04 34.62
C SER A 38 16.95 -31.63 33.60
N PRO A 39 16.40 -32.83 33.85
CA PRO A 39 15.39 -33.42 32.97
C PRO A 39 14.17 -32.50 32.86
N PRO A 40 13.53 -32.43 31.68
CA PRO A 40 12.36 -31.60 31.48
C PRO A 40 11.20 -32.06 32.37
N PRO A 41 10.38 -31.13 32.88
CA PRO A 41 9.18 -31.47 33.65
C PRO A 41 8.17 -32.23 32.77
N PRO A 42 7.37 -33.13 33.36
CA PRO A 42 6.33 -33.85 32.63
C PRO A 42 5.30 -32.88 32.05
N SER A 43 4.86 -33.16 30.82
CA SER A 43 3.87 -32.35 30.12
C SER A 43 2.54 -32.30 30.89
N PRO A 44 1.86 -31.15 30.93
CA PRO A 44 0.55 -31.04 31.56
C PRO A 44 -0.49 -31.88 30.81
N PRO A 45 -1.50 -32.42 31.52
CA PRO A 45 -2.59 -33.16 30.90
C PRO A 45 -3.42 -32.25 29.98
N PRO A 46 -4.00 -32.80 28.89
CA PRO A 46 -4.82 -32.03 27.96
C PRO A 46 -6.08 -31.48 28.65
N PRO A 47 -6.53 -30.27 28.27
CA PRO A 47 -7.73 -29.66 28.82
C PRO A 47 -8.99 -30.45 28.43
N SER A 48 -9.94 -30.53 29.37
CA SER A 48 -11.23 -31.18 29.17
C SER A 48 -12.07 -30.46 28.10
N PRO A 49 -12.89 -31.20 27.31
CA PRO A 49 -13.74 -30.60 26.31
C PRO A 49 -14.84 -29.71 26.94
N PRO A 50 -15.21 -28.60 26.28
CA PRO A 50 -16.26 -27.71 26.75
C PRO A 50 -17.65 -28.37 26.67
N PRO A 51 -18.59 -27.99 27.56
CA PRO A 51 -19.96 -28.51 27.54
C PRO A 51 -20.75 -28.00 26.31
N PRO A 52 -21.74 -28.77 25.84
CA PRO A 52 -22.57 -28.39 24.70
C PRO A 52 -23.46 -27.18 25.01
N PHE A 53 -23.56 -26.27 24.04
CA PHE A 53 -24.42 -25.08 24.08
C PHE A 53 -25.91 -25.46 24.04
N PRO A 54 -26.79 -24.76 24.78
CA PRO A 54 -28.23 -24.95 24.70
C PRO A 54 -28.84 -24.33 23.43
N GLU A 55 -29.69 -25.13 22.78
CA GLU A 55 -30.54 -24.78 21.63
C GLU A 55 -31.51 -23.64 21.99
N LEU A 56 -31.46 -22.55 21.21
CA LEU A 56 -32.42 -21.44 21.30
C LEU A 56 -33.53 -21.63 20.28
N LEU A 57 -34.77 -21.72 20.78
CA LEU A 57 -36.01 -21.78 20.01
C LEU A 57 -36.35 -20.41 19.37
N PRO A 58 -37.03 -20.38 18.19
CA PRO A 58 -37.41 -19.15 17.52
C PRO A 58 -38.69 -18.53 18.13
N SER A 59 -38.59 -17.27 18.54
CA SER A 59 -39.70 -16.41 18.96
C SER A 59 -40.42 -15.80 17.76
N SER A 60 -41.75 -15.97 17.72
CA SER A 60 -42.68 -15.46 16.69
C SER A 60 -42.95 -13.93 16.80
N PRO A 61 -43.43 -13.28 15.73
CA PRO A 61 -43.57 -11.81 15.64
C PRO A 61 -44.93 -11.27 16.13
N PRO A 62 -45.01 -10.00 16.60
CA PRO A 62 -46.27 -9.37 16.94
C PRO A 62 -46.84 -8.46 15.82
N TRP A 63 -48.08 -8.76 15.44
CA TRP A 63 -49.23 -7.88 15.16
C TRP A 63 -49.14 -6.71 14.15
N LEU A 64 -49.91 -6.85 13.06
CA LEU A 64 -50.42 -5.78 12.19
C LEU A 64 -51.72 -5.16 12.77
N PRO A 65 -51.96 -3.85 12.61
CA PRO A 65 -53.28 -3.26 12.87
C PRO A 65 -54.21 -3.34 11.64
N LEU A 66 -55.48 -3.65 11.92
CA LEU A 66 -56.61 -3.65 10.99
C LEU A 66 -56.91 -2.25 10.44
N VAL A 67 -57.23 -2.18 9.15
CA VAL A 67 -57.79 -0.99 8.47
C VAL A 67 -59.28 -1.25 8.14
N PRO A 68 -60.19 -0.26 8.30
CA PRO A 68 -61.62 -0.48 8.11
C PRO A 68 -62.04 -0.53 6.64
N SER A 69 -63.01 -1.40 6.37
CA SER A 69 -63.74 -1.51 5.12
C SER A 69 -64.67 -0.31 4.89
N SER A 70 -64.50 0.38 3.77
CA SER A 70 -65.50 1.30 3.22
C SER A 70 -66.05 0.70 1.94
N GLN A 71 -67.33 0.36 1.97
CA GLN A 71 -68.13 -0.01 0.81
C GLN A 71 -68.35 1.23 -0.05
N THR A 72 -68.02 1.15 -1.34
CA THR A 72 -68.53 2.09 -2.34
C THR A 72 -68.94 1.32 -3.59
N SER A 73 -70.15 1.65 -4.01
CA SER A 73 -70.96 1.06 -5.07
C SER A 73 -70.31 1.01 -6.45
N PHE A 74 -70.58 -0.09 -7.15
CA PHE A 74 -70.34 -0.33 -8.57
C PHE A 74 -70.95 0.72 -9.51
N PRO A 75 -70.21 1.08 -10.58
CA PRO A 75 -70.79 1.28 -11.90
C PRO A 75 -70.27 0.25 -12.92
N SER A 76 -71.10 0.04 -13.95
CA SER A 76 -71.05 -0.93 -15.04
C SER A 76 -69.71 -1.08 -15.80
N PRO A 77 -69.47 -2.24 -16.44
CA PRO A 77 -68.20 -2.58 -17.07
C PRO A 77 -68.01 -1.88 -18.42
N PRO A 78 -66.88 -1.18 -18.65
CA PRO A 78 -66.45 -0.85 -20.01
C PRO A 78 -65.74 -2.06 -20.64
N HIS A 79 -65.96 -2.24 -21.94
CA HIS A 79 -65.35 -3.28 -22.76
C HIS A 79 -63.85 -3.41 -22.54
N PHE A 80 -63.40 -4.62 -22.18
CA PHE A 80 -62.00 -5.00 -22.20
C PHE A 80 -61.51 -5.07 -23.65
N PRO A 81 -60.55 -4.24 -24.08
CA PRO A 81 -59.76 -4.57 -25.24
C PRO A 81 -58.95 -5.84 -24.93
N THR A 82 -58.96 -6.75 -25.88
CA THR A 82 -58.21 -8.01 -25.92
C THR A 82 -56.77 -7.78 -25.43
N PRO A 83 -56.21 -8.62 -24.53
CA PRO A 83 -54.82 -8.49 -24.13
C PRO A 83 -53.95 -8.70 -25.36
N SER A 84 -53.27 -7.63 -25.80
CA SER A 84 -52.16 -7.73 -26.74
C SER A 84 -51.17 -8.77 -26.23
N PRO A 85 -50.60 -9.61 -27.10
CA PRO A 85 -49.59 -10.57 -26.67
C PRO A 85 -48.47 -9.80 -25.97
N THR A 86 -48.27 -10.08 -24.69
CA THR A 86 -47.11 -9.63 -23.95
C THR A 86 -45.90 -10.18 -24.69
N ILE A 87 -45.28 -9.33 -25.51
CA ILE A 87 -43.98 -9.60 -26.09
C ILE A 87 -43.08 -9.77 -24.87
N SER A 88 -42.74 -11.02 -24.55
CA SER A 88 -41.73 -11.35 -23.56
C SER A 88 -40.47 -10.64 -23.99
N GLU A 89 -40.17 -9.50 -23.38
CA GLU A 89 -38.89 -8.82 -23.55
C GLU A 89 -37.82 -9.89 -23.31
N PRO A 90 -36.87 -10.05 -24.24
CA PRO A 90 -35.81 -11.03 -24.03
C PRO A 90 -35.14 -10.69 -22.71
N LEU A 91 -35.08 -11.67 -21.80
CA LEU A 91 -34.26 -11.59 -20.60
C LEU A 91 -32.80 -11.46 -21.04
N PHE A 92 -32.38 -10.24 -21.29
CA PHE A 92 -30.99 -9.96 -21.62
C PHE A 92 -30.21 -10.04 -20.31
N GLU A 93 -29.45 -11.13 -20.18
CA GLU A 93 -28.43 -11.27 -19.15
C GLU A 93 -27.50 -10.07 -19.19
N CYS A 94 -27.25 -9.45 -18.04
CA CYS A 94 -26.33 -8.33 -17.98
C CYS A 94 -24.96 -8.79 -17.50
N LYS A 95 -23.99 -8.79 -18.42
CA LYS A 95 -22.58 -8.91 -18.07
C LYS A 95 -22.02 -7.54 -17.63
N LEU A 96 -21.54 -7.48 -16.40
CA LEU A 96 -20.91 -6.30 -15.83
C LEU A 96 -19.46 -6.61 -15.49
N CYS A 97 -18.54 -5.90 -16.13
CA CYS A 97 -17.12 -5.94 -15.79
C CYS A 97 -16.64 -4.52 -15.45
N ILE A 98 -16.00 -4.36 -14.29
CA ILE A 98 -15.42 -3.10 -13.82
C ILE A 98 -13.90 -3.24 -13.91
N ASN A 99 -13.29 -2.40 -14.74
CA ASN A 99 -11.85 -2.31 -14.91
C ASN A 99 -11.31 -1.25 -13.97
N PHE A 100 -10.18 -1.51 -13.31
CA PHE A 100 -9.40 -0.55 -12.54
C PHE A 100 -8.00 -0.50 -13.12
N LEU A 101 -7.59 0.63 -13.68
CA LEU A 101 -6.32 0.79 -14.39
C LEU A 101 -5.51 1.94 -13.80
N ILE A 102 -4.19 1.76 -13.80
CA ILE A 102 -3.21 2.82 -13.67
C ILE A 102 -2.61 3.09 -15.05
N VAL A 103 -2.63 4.35 -15.46
CA VAL A 103 -2.10 4.80 -16.75
C VAL A 103 -0.83 5.58 -16.46
N PRO A 104 0.36 5.03 -16.81
CA PRO A 104 1.62 5.71 -16.57
C PRO A 104 1.76 6.92 -17.50
N PRO A 105 2.56 7.93 -17.11
CA PRO A 105 2.93 9.02 -17.99
C PRO A 105 3.88 8.51 -19.09
N LEU A 106 4.14 9.35 -20.10
CA LEU A 106 5.08 9.04 -21.18
C LEU A 106 6.48 8.65 -20.66
N TRP A 107 6.92 9.31 -19.58
CA TRP A 107 8.19 9.02 -18.89
C TRP A 107 7.93 8.20 -17.63
N ASP A 108 7.80 6.89 -17.82
CA ASP A 108 7.47 5.95 -16.75
C ASP A 108 8.72 5.46 -15.98
N PHE A 109 9.26 6.32 -15.11
CA PHE A 109 10.41 5.96 -14.27
C PHE A 109 10.43 6.66 -12.88
N PRO A 110 10.66 5.90 -11.78
CA PRO A 110 10.67 4.44 -11.71
C PRO A 110 9.26 3.84 -11.91
N PRO A 111 9.12 2.70 -12.59
CA PRO A 111 7.81 2.15 -12.92
C PRO A 111 7.14 1.52 -11.68
N TYR A 112 5.94 1.98 -11.35
CA TYR A 112 5.08 1.30 -10.38
C TYR A 112 4.23 0.27 -11.08
N ARG A 113 4.19 -0.93 -10.52
CA ARG A 113 3.39 -2.06 -11.01
C ARG A 113 2.76 -2.76 -9.83
N PHE A 114 1.50 -3.19 -10.01
CA PHE A 114 0.87 -4.09 -9.05
C PHE A 114 1.57 -5.44 -9.08
N ASP A 115 1.85 -5.97 -7.89
CA ASP A 115 2.08 -7.40 -7.72
C ASP A 115 0.75 -8.13 -7.54
N ASN A 116 0.82 -9.47 -7.53
CA ASN A 116 -0.38 -10.30 -7.43
C ASN A 116 -1.15 -10.02 -6.13
N ALA A 117 -0.44 -9.85 -5.01
CA ALA A 117 -1.05 -9.59 -3.70
C ALA A 117 -1.78 -8.24 -3.66
N SER A 118 -1.17 -7.18 -4.18
CA SER A 118 -1.78 -5.85 -4.25
C SER A 118 -3.00 -5.85 -5.17
N CYS A 119 -2.93 -6.58 -6.27
CA CYS A 119 -4.06 -6.72 -7.17
C CYS A 119 -5.24 -7.47 -6.54
N GLU A 120 -4.99 -8.60 -5.88
CA GLU A 120 -6.02 -9.36 -5.15
C GLU A 120 -6.65 -8.52 -4.03
N LEU A 121 -5.82 -7.78 -3.28
CA LEU A 121 -6.31 -6.86 -2.24
C LEU A 121 -7.24 -5.78 -2.82
N LEU A 122 -6.92 -5.24 -4.01
CA LEU A 122 -7.79 -4.31 -4.73
C LEU A 122 -9.12 -4.96 -5.09
N GLN A 123 -9.10 -6.13 -5.72
CA GLN A 123 -10.32 -6.86 -6.07
C GLN A 123 -11.20 -7.09 -4.83
N HIS A 124 -10.63 -7.64 -3.75
CA HIS A 124 -11.38 -7.89 -2.51
C HIS A 124 -11.91 -6.63 -1.82
N SER A 125 -11.22 -5.50 -1.95
CA SER A 125 -11.70 -4.23 -1.38
C SER A 125 -12.94 -3.69 -2.08
N VAL A 126 -13.11 -4.01 -3.37
CA VAL A 126 -14.25 -3.58 -4.19
C VAL A 126 -15.38 -4.60 -4.15
N ILE A 127 -15.06 -5.90 -4.23
CA ILE A 127 -16.05 -6.99 -4.30
C ILE A 127 -16.90 -7.06 -3.03
N ARG A 128 -16.27 -7.03 -1.84
CA ARG A 128 -16.96 -7.20 -0.55
C ARG A 128 -18.14 -6.25 -0.33
N PRO A 129 -18.00 -4.91 -0.48
CA PRO A 129 -19.15 -4.01 -0.32
C PRO A 129 -20.22 -4.22 -1.40
N ILE A 130 -19.84 -4.64 -2.61
CA ILE A 130 -20.78 -4.96 -3.69
C ILE A 130 -21.62 -6.19 -3.34
N GLU A 131 -20.99 -7.27 -2.89
CA GLU A 131 -21.71 -8.49 -2.48
C GLU A 131 -22.67 -8.22 -1.31
N ALA A 132 -22.25 -7.42 -0.33
CA ALA A 132 -23.11 -7.02 0.79
C ALA A 132 -24.36 -6.27 0.31
N GLN A 133 -24.22 -5.37 -0.65
CA GLN A 133 -25.35 -4.61 -1.21
C GLN A 133 -26.26 -5.49 -2.07
N ILE A 134 -25.70 -6.42 -2.85
CA ILE A 134 -26.47 -7.38 -3.66
C ILE A 134 -27.34 -8.26 -2.75
N ALA A 135 -26.78 -8.74 -1.64
CA ALA A 135 -27.54 -9.49 -0.63
C ALA A 135 -28.62 -8.62 0.03
N ALA A 136 -28.32 -7.38 0.39
CA ALA A 136 -29.29 -6.46 1.01
C ALA A 136 -30.50 -6.14 0.10
N LEU A 137 -30.28 -6.12 -1.21
CA LEU A 137 -31.32 -5.89 -2.21
C LEU A 137 -31.99 -7.19 -2.69
N ASN A 138 -31.56 -8.36 -2.20
CA ASN A 138 -32.00 -9.69 -2.66
C ASN A 138 -31.88 -9.88 -4.17
N LEU A 139 -30.82 -9.33 -4.79
CA LEU A 139 -30.59 -9.47 -6.23
C LEU A 139 -29.99 -10.83 -6.55
N VAL A 140 -30.42 -11.42 -7.67
CA VAL A 140 -29.91 -12.73 -8.13
C VAL A 140 -28.84 -12.52 -9.20
N LEU A 141 -27.66 -13.07 -8.93
CA LEU A 141 -26.57 -13.14 -9.90
C LEU A 141 -26.50 -14.54 -10.51
N LEU A 142 -26.38 -14.61 -11.83
CA LEU A 142 -26.03 -15.84 -12.54
C LEU A 142 -24.54 -16.18 -12.30
N GLN A 143 -23.71 -15.15 -12.15
CA GLN A 143 -22.31 -15.29 -11.78
C GLN A 143 -21.94 -14.17 -10.78
N PRO A 144 -21.52 -14.51 -9.55
CA PRO A 144 -21.11 -13.51 -8.57
C PRO A 144 -19.79 -12.85 -8.96
N PHE A 145 -19.51 -11.69 -8.36
CA PHE A 145 -18.18 -11.12 -8.41
C PHE A 145 -17.21 -12.04 -7.66
N VAL A 146 -16.13 -12.45 -8.31
CA VAL A 146 -15.09 -13.28 -7.68
C VAL A 146 -13.74 -12.65 -7.95
N ALA A 147 -12.87 -12.62 -6.94
CA ALA A 147 -11.49 -12.22 -7.11
C ALA A 147 -10.79 -13.27 -7.98
N ASP A 148 -10.22 -12.83 -9.10
CA ASP A 148 -9.57 -13.68 -10.08
C ASP A 148 -8.15 -13.15 -10.36
N PRO A 149 -7.11 -13.83 -9.85
CA PRO A 149 -5.73 -13.44 -10.07
C PRO A 149 -5.32 -13.46 -11.56
N SER A 150 -6.03 -14.21 -12.41
CA SER A 150 -5.77 -14.21 -13.86
C SER A 150 -6.21 -12.92 -14.56
N LEU A 151 -7.10 -12.15 -13.93
CA LEU A 151 -7.52 -10.82 -14.38
C LEU A 151 -6.62 -9.70 -13.85
N CYS A 152 -5.59 -10.04 -13.08
CA CYS A 152 -4.57 -9.11 -12.63
C CYS A 152 -3.53 -8.85 -13.71
N SER A 153 -3.15 -7.58 -13.85
CA SER A 153 -2.04 -7.14 -14.68
C SER A 153 -1.15 -6.18 -13.90
N PRO A 154 0.09 -5.95 -14.35
CA PRO A 154 0.97 -4.96 -13.74
C PRO A 154 0.38 -3.53 -13.69
N LEU A 155 -0.62 -3.22 -14.53
CA LEU A 155 -1.24 -1.90 -14.64
C LEU A 155 -2.68 -1.86 -14.15
N GLY A 156 -3.21 -2.92 -13.54
CA GLY A 156 -4.58 -2.89 -13.07
C GLY A 156 -5.24 -4.25 -12.97
N THR A 157 -6.54 -4.24 -12.74
CA THR A 157 -7.36 -5.44 -12.57
C THR A 157 -8.75 -5.27 -13.15
N LYS A 158 -9.46 -6.38 -13.30
CA LYS A 158 -10.87 -6.41 -13.69
C LYS A 158 -11.63 -7.34 -12.75
N ILE A 159 -12.85 -6.95 -12.39
CA ILE A 159 -13.81 -7.80 -11.69
C ILE A 159 -15.08 -7.89 -12.51
N CYS A 160 -15.68 -9.08 -12.61
CA CYS A 160 -16.86 -9.32 -13.45
C CYS A 160 -17.95 -10.08 -12.69
N ALA A 161 -19.21 -9.81 -13.05
CA ALA A 161 -20.39 -10.54 -12.62
C ALA A 161 -21.42 -10.60 -13.75
N ILE A 162 -22.39 -11.50 -13.62
CA ILE A 162 -23.54 -11.60 -14.53
C ILE A 162 -24.81 -11.50 -13.72
N PHE A 163 -25.60 -10.45 -13.97
CA PHE A 163 -26.93 -10.26 -13.38
C PHE A 163 -27.97 -11.01 -14.20
N GLN A 164 -28.99 -11.53 -13.51
CA GLN A 164 -30.11 -12.21 -14.17
C GLN A 164 -30.85 -11.28 -15.15
N THR A 165 -31.00 -10.00 -14.79
CA THR A 165 -31.62 -9.00 -15.66
C THR A 165 -30.83 -7.69 -15.68
N ALA A 166 -30.94 -6.93 -16.77
CA ALA A 166 -30.40 -5.57 -16.83
C ALA A 166 -31.05 -4.61 -15.82
N ALA A 167 -32.32 -4.84 -15.45
CA ALA A 167 -33.02 -4.04 -14.47
C ALA A 167 -32.38 -4.17 -13.06
N ASP A 168 -32.02 -5.39 -12.66
CA ASP A 168 -31.34 -5.64 -11.38
C ASP A 168 -29.98 -4.95 -11.31
N ALA A 169 -29.22 -5.02 -12.40
CA ALA A 169 -27.94 -4.32 -12.50
C ALA A 169 -28.10 -2.79 -12.43
N GLN A 170 -29.17 -2.25 -13.01
CA GLN A 170 -29.47 -0.82 -12.97
C GLN A 170 -29.82 -0.32 -11.56
N LEU A 171 -30.47 -1.14 -10.72
CA LEU A 171 -30.68 -0.81 -9.31
C LEU A 171 -29.36 -0.62 -8.54
N MET A 172 -28.30 -1.30 -8.97
CA MET A 172 -26.97 -1.20 -8.37
C MET A 172 -26.18 0.01 -8.85
N GLN A 173 -26.55 0.66 -9.95
CA GLN A 173 -25.75 1.74 -10.56
C GLN A 173 -25.29 2.85 -9.59
N PRO A 174 -26.16 3.48 -8.77
CA PRO A 174 -25.72 4.54 -7.87
C PRO A 174 -24.73 4.05 -6.81
N PHE A 175 -24.95 2.84 -6.29
CA PHE A 175 -24.05 2.22 -5.32
C PHE A 175 -22.71 1.86 -5.96
N LEU A 176 -22.72 1.20 -7.12
CA LEU A 176 -21.52 0.85 -7.87
C LEU A 176 -20.69 2.09 -8.24
N GLN A 177 -21.34 3.19 -8.62
CA GLN A 177 -20.67 4.45 -8.90
C GLN A 177 -19.98 5.01 -7.65
N ALA A 178 -20.62 4.94 -6.48
CA ALA A 178 -20.01 5.36 -5.21
C ALA A 178 -18.80 4.48 -4.84
N ILE A 179 -18.91 3.16 -5.02
CA ILE A 179 -17.80 2.21 -4.79
C ILE A 179 -16.65 2.47 -5.76
N VAL A 180 -16.93 2.72 -7.04
CA VAL A 180 -15.91 3.09 -8.04
C VAL A 180 -15.17 4.36 -7.62
N SER A 181 -15.89 5.41 -7.22
CA SER A 181 -15.29 6.66 -6.74
C SER A 181 -14.43 6.45 -5.50
N LEU A 182 -14.91 5.67 -4.52
CA LEU A 182 -14.16 5.34 -3.30
C LEU A 182 -12.90 4.51 -3.61
N ALA A 183 -13.01 3.52 -4.49
CA ALA A 183 -11.89 2.68 -4.89
C ALA A 183 -10.81 3.47 -5.64
N VAL A 184 -11.21 4.38 -6.54
CA VAL A 184 -10.28 5.31 -7.21
C VAL A 184 -9.59 6.21 -6.18
N HIS A 185 -10.34 6.76 -5.22
CA HIS A 185 -9.77 7.58 -4.16
C HIS A 185 -8.74 6.80 -3.32
N ASN A 186 -9.10 5.61 -2.83
CA ASN A 186 -8.21 4.75 -2.06
C ASN A 186 -6.96 4.35 -2.86
N LEU A 187 -7.11 4.04 -4.16
CA LEU A 187 -5.98 3.75 -5.03
C LEU A 187 -5.03 4.94 -5.15
N VAL A 188 -5.57 6.14 -5.37
CA VAL A 188 -4.79 7.38 -5.45
C VAL A 188 -4.01 7.60 -4.15
N SER A 189 -4.68 7.53 -3.00
CA SER A 189 -4.05 7.65 -1.69
C SER A 189 -2.90 6.67 -1.48
N SER A 190 -3.05 5.44 -1.99
CA SER A 190 -2.07 4.38 -1.81
C SER A 190 -0.92 4.41 -2.81
N ILE A 191 -1.13 4.79 -4.07
CA ILE A 191 -0.06 4.70 -5.09
C ILE A 191 0.60 6.05 -5.42
N CYS A 192 -0.16 7.15 -5.36
CA CYS A 192 0.30 8.44 -5.86
C CYS A 192 1.54 9.02 -5.19
N PRO A 193 1.87 8.74 -3.92
CA PRO A 193 3.15 9.14 -3.37
C PRO A 193 4.32 8.65 -4.24
N ALA A 194 4.27 7.40 -4.71
CA ALA A 194 5.30 6.77 -5.53
C ALA A 194 5.15 7.07 -7.05
N THR A 195 3.96 7.50 -7.50
CA THR A 195 3.62 7.62 -8.92
C THR A 195 3.14 9.01 -9.36
N PRO A 196 3.91 10.11 -9.16
CA PRO A 196 3.51 11.42 -9.68
C PRO A 196 3.19 11.41 -11.18
N GLY A 197 2.07 12.01 -11.58
CA GLY A 197 1.64 12.10 -12.98
C GLY A 197 0.99 10.83 -13.55
N TYR A 198 0.85 9.77 -12.77
CA TYR A 198 0.01 8.63 -13.15
C TYR A 198 -1.47 9.02 -13.08
N LYS A 199 -2.30 8.39 -13.91
CA LYS A 199 -3.76 8.47 -13.81
C LYS A 199 -4.32 7.17 -13.29
N VAL A 200 -5.27 7.25 -12.36
CA VAL A 200 -6.06 6.12 -11.89
C VAL A 200 -7.42 6.22 -12.56
N GLN A 201 -7.88 5.14 -13.18
CA GLN A 201 -9.16 5.09 -13.88
C GLN A 201 -9.92 3.84 -13.48
N ALA A 202 -11.24 3.96 -13.41
CA ALA A 202 -12.14 2.86 -13.20
C ALA A 202 -13.35 3.01 -14.13
N PHE A 203 -13.66 1.98 -14.92
CA PHE A 203 -14.73 2.06 -15.91
C PHE A 203 -15.27 0.70 -16.31
N THR A 204 -16.48 0.71 -16.85
CA THR A 204 -17.13 -0.46 -17.47
C THR A 204 -16.93 -0.49 -18.98
N GLU A 205 -16.98 -1.67 -19.58
CA GLU A 205 -16.88 -1.83 -21.05
C GLU A 205 -18.03 -1.12 -21.81
N PRO A 206 -17.82 -0.67 -23.07
CA PRO A 206 -18.82 0.09 -23.84
C PRO A 206 -20.14 -0.64 -24.11
N ASP A 207 -20.17 -1.95 -24.01
CA ASP A 207 -21.34 -2.83 -24.16
C ASP A 207 -21.97 -3.25 -22.82
N SER A 208 -21.37 -2.86 -21.69
CA SER A 208 -21.91 -3.22 -20.36
C SER A 208 -23.28 -2.56 -20.10
N CYS A 209 -24.18 -3.26 -19.43
CA CYS A 209 -25.52 -2.74 -19.15
C CYS A 209 -25.53 -1.61 -18.11
N VAL A 210 -24.48 -1.48 -17.29
CA VAL A 210 -24.28 -0.37 -16.35
C VAL A 210 -23.07 0.42 -16.82
N LYS A 211 -23.19 1.75 -16.84
CA LYS A 211 -22.09 2.65 -17.20
C LYS A 211 -21.50 3.26 -15.94
N LEU A 212 -20.26 2.88 -15.64
CA LEU A 212 -19.49 3.45 -14.54
C LEU A 212 -18.26 4.14 -15.10
N HIS A 213 -17.91 5.26 -14.49
CA HIS A 213 -16.66 5.95 -14.77
C HIS A 213 -16.18 6.69 -13.53
N GLY A 214 -14.91 6.50 -13.19
CA GLY A 214 -14.22 7.22 -12.15
C GLY A 214 -12.78 7.42 -12.58
N GLY A 215 -12.19 8.55 -12.22
CA GLY A 215 -10.82 8.83 -12.57
C GLY A 215 -10.23 9.90 -11.69
N SER A 216 -8.92 9.83 -11.51
CA SER A 216 -8.15 10.82 -10.79
C SER A 216 -6.70 10.79 -11.28
N GLU A 217 -5.95 11.83 -10.96
CA GLU A 217 -4.55 11.97 -11.35
C GLU A 217 -3.69 12.17 -10.12
N CYS A 218 -2.55 11.49 -10.09
CA CYS A 218 -1.59 11.62 -9.02
C CYS A 218 -0.94 12.99 -9.08
N PRO A 219 -1.02 13.79 -8.00
CA PRO A 219 -0.45 15.12 -7.99
C PRO A 219 1.07 15.07 -8.20
N PRO A 220 1.68 16.17 -8.69
CA PRO A 220 3.12 16.27 -8.74
C PRO A 220 3.72 16.08 -7.35
N GLY A 221 4.88 15.41 -7.30
CA GLY A 221 5.60 15.20 -6.05
C GLY A 221 6.10 16.52 -5.44
N PRO A 222 6.40 16.54 -4.14
CA PRO A 222 6.96 17.69 -3.45
C PRO A 222 8.35 18.06 -4.02
N ASN A 223 8.54 19.32 -4.35
CA ASN A 223 9.82 19.83 -4.90
C ASN A 223 10.90 20.11 -3.83
N GLN A 224 10.57 20.00 -2.54
CA GLN A 224 11.41 20.58 -1.47
C GLN A 224 12.41 19.61 -0.85
N PHE A 225 12.13 18.31 -0.84
CA PHE A 225 13.02 17.31 -0.22
C PHE A 225 14.07 16.76 -1.20
N PRO A 226 15.31 16.42 -0.77
CA PRO A 226 15.93 16.77 0.51
C PRO A 226 16.24 18.28 0.61
N ASN A 227 16.27 18.85 1.82
CA ASN A 227 16.43 20.30 2.03
C ASN A 227 17.85 20.85 1.70
N CYS A 228 18.69 20.06 1.03
CA CYS A 228 20.09 20.32 0.86
C CYS A 228 20.45 20.60 -0.62
N ARG A 229 21.56 21.30 -0.87
CA ARG A 229 22.04 21.65 -2.22
C ARG A 229 22.73 20.45 -2.86
N CYS A 230 21.97 19.66 -3.59
CA CYS A 230 22.45 18.54 -4.39
C CYS A 230 21.52 18.33 -5.60
N ASN A 231 21.98 17.59 -6.61
CA ASN A 231 21.17 17.30 -7.78
C ASN A 231 20.14 16.20 -7.44
N LYS A 232 18.87 16.58 -7.34
CA LYS A 232 17.74 15.72 -6.99
C LYS A 232 17.11 14.98 -8.16
N THR A 233 17.61 15.22 -9.37
CA THR A 233 16.99 14.72 -10.60
C THR A 233 17.02 13.19 -10.64
N ARG A 234 15.86 12.56 -10.84
CA ARG A 234 15.75 11.10 -10.96
C ARG A 234 16.62 10.61 -12.13
N GLY A 235 17.33 9.49 -11.93
CA GLY A 235 18.18 8.89 -12.95
C GLY A 235 19.55 9.55 -13.12
N ILE A 236 19.87 10.60 -12.34
CA ILE A 236 21.19 11.25 -12.37
C ILE A 236 22.31 10.40 -11.75
N THR A 237 21.96 9.45 -10.87
CA THR A 237 22.86 8.40 -10.39
C THR A 237 22.36 7.06 -10.92
N PRO A 238 23.20 6.01 -11.00
CA PRO A 238 22.76 4.69 -11.45
C PRO A 238 21.84 3.95 -10.47
N LEU A 239 21.50 4.55 -9.31
CA LEU A 239 20.66 3.92 -8.29
C LEU A 239 19.29 4.58 -8.21
N TYR A 240 18.25 3.79 -7.95
CA TYR A 240 16.91 4.27 -7.65
C TYR A 240 16.24 3.44 -6.55
N VAL A 241 15.17 3.97 -5.97
CA VAL A 241 14.33 3.24 -5.02
C VAL A 241 13.14 2.65 -5.77
N LEU A 242 12.90 1.35 -5.61
CA LEU A 242 11.71 0.70 -6.14
C LEU A 242 10.46 1.30 -5.48
N PRO A 243 9.38 1.51 -6.23
CA PRO A 243 8.24 2.29 -5.73
C PRO A 243 7.34 1.52 -4.75
N ASN A 244 7.56 0.21 -4.57
CA ASN A 244 6.83 -0.64 -3.63
C ASN A 244 7.64 -0.87 -2.35
N VAL A 245 7.04 -0.57 -1.20
CA VAL A 245 7.61 -0.83 0.13
C VAL A 245 7.06 -2.14 0.67
N GLN A 246 7.96 -3.02 1.12
CA GLN A 246 7.59 -4.28 1.76
C GLN A 246 7.50 -4.11 3.27
N ILE A 247 6.51 -4.74 3.90
CA ILE A 247 6.39 -4.77 5.36
C ILE A 247 6.90 -6.13 5.87
N ALA A 248 7.76 -6.10 6.89
CA ALA A 248 8.24 -7.28 7.57
C ALA A 248 8.19 -7.11 9.09
N PRO A 249 8.21 -8.21 9.88
CA PRO A 249 8.36 -8.12 11.33
C PRO A 249 9.68 -7.43 11.72
N GLY A 250 9.64 -6.58 12.74
CA GLY A 250 10.83 -5.93 13.30
C GLY A 250 11.66 -6.82 14.21
N ARG A 251 12.70 -6.24 14.84
CA ARG A 251 13.54 -6.94 15.83
C ARG A 251 12.74 -7.41 17.03
N THR A 252 11.66 -6.70 17.33
CA THR A 252 10.78 -6.98 18.46
C THR A 252 9.36 -7.18 17.96
N PRO A 253 8.50 -7.90 18.70
CA PRO A 253 7.08 -8.02 18.37
C PRO A 253 6.32 -6.68 18.32
N SER A 254 6.90 -5.63 18.92
CA SER A 254 6.37 -4.26 18.96
C SER A 254 6.85 -3.37 17.82
N THR A 255 7.61 -3.88 16.85
CA THR A 255 8.11 -3.09 15.71
C THR A 255 7.79 -3.74 14.36
N ASN A 256 7.63 -2.90 13.34
CA ASN A 256 7.53 -3.30 11.93
C ASN A 256 8.71 -2.71 11.16
N LEU A 257 9.16 -3.41 10.13
CA LEU A 257 10.12 -2.95 9.15
C LEU A 257 9.39 -2.53 7.87
N TYR A 258 9.69 -1.34 7.37
CA TYR A 258 9.26 -0.83 6.07
C TYR A 258 10.48 -0.82 5.15
N CYS A 259 10.56 -1.81 4.28
CA CYS A 259 11.73 -2.12 3.46
C CYS A 259 11.66 -1.48 2.08
N PHE A 260 12.65 -0.64 1.80
CA PHE A 260 12.86 0.04 0.54
C PHE A 260 13.95 -0.70 -0.22
N ARG A 261 13.60 -1.26 -1.38
CA ARG A 261 14.55 -1.94 -2.26
C ARG A 261 15.22 -0.96 -3.20
N ILE A 262 16.51 -1.16 -3.43
CA ILE A 262 17.31 -0.35 -4.34
C ILE A 262 17.48 -1.12 -5.66
N GLY A 263 17.35 -0.40 -6.78
CA GLY A 263 17.55 -0.95 -8.12
C GLY A 263 18.56 -0.14 -8.91
N ILE A 264 18.95 -0.69 -10.08
CA ILE A 264 19.83 -0.01 -11.04
C ILE A 264 19.00 0.70 -12.11
N VAL A 265 19.24 2.00 -12.30
CA VAL A 265 18.58 2.80 -13.34
C VAL A 265 18.90 2.20 -14.72
N PRO A 266 17.89 1.77 -15.49
CA PRO A 266 18.11 1.27 -16.84
C PRO A 266 18.74 2.34 -17.72
N GLU A 267 19.56 1.93 -18.70
CA GLU A 267 20.32 2.86 -19.55
C GLU A 267 19.42 3.93 -20.21
N ALA A 268 18.25 3.53 -20.69
CA ALA A 268 17.29 4.42 -21.35
C ALA A 268 16.77 5.58 -20.46
N PHE A 269 16.87 5.44 -19.13
CA PHE A 269 16.44 6.45 -18.17
C PHE A 269 17.61 7.11 -17.43
N ARG A 270 18.85 6.73 -17.76
CA ARG A 270 20.03 7.29 -17.13
C ARG A 270 20.32 8.65 -17.73
N LEU A 271 20.41 9.66 -16.88
CA LEU A 271 20.79 10.99 -17.31
C LEU A 271 22.31 11.10 -17.36
N GLN A 272 22.84 11.66 -18.45
CA GLN A 272 24.25 12.01 -18.53
C GLN A 272 24.49 13.26 -17.67
N GLY A 273 25.52 13.23 -16.81
CA GLY A 273 25.80 14.36 -15.93
C GLY A 273 27.02 14.18 -15.03
N THR A 274 27.25 15.18 -14.17
CA THR A 274 28.40 15.28 -13.26
C THR A 274 28.34 14.32 -12.06
N CYS A 275 27.24 13.59 -11.91
CA CYS A 275 27.02 12.62 -10.84
C CYS A 275 27.66 11.27 -11.16
N VAL A 276 28.99 11.21 -11.13
CA VAL A 276 29.80 10.04 -11.52
C VAL A 276 29.97 9.00 -10.39
N GLY A 277 29.23 9.13 -9.29
CA GLY A 277 29.39 8.28 -8.10
C GLY A 277 28.67 6.92 -8.25
N ASN A 278 29.42 5.85 -8.01
CA ASN A 278 28.93 4.45 -8.04
C ASN A 278 28.71 3.87 -6.63
N THR A 279 28.68 4.74 -5.61
CA THR A 279 28.58 4.33 -4.22
C THR A 279 27.38 4.98 -3.56
N LEU A 280 26.52 4.18 -2.95
CA LEU A 280 25.47 4.65 -2.05
C LEU A 280 26.07 4.88 -0.66
N ASN A 281 26.26 6.13 -0.28
CA ASN A 281 26.82 6.50 1.02
C ASN A 281 25.75 6.51 2.11
N LYS A 282 24.57 7.04 1.79
CA LYS A 282 23.48 7.31 2.73
C LYS A 282 22.14 7.36 2.01
N ALA A 283 21.07 6.98 2.71
CA ALA A 283 19.70 7.31 2.33
C ALA A 283 19.08 8.27 3.37
N GLU A 284 18.35 9.26 2.89
CA GLU A 284 17.55 10.16 3.73
C GLU A 284 16.06 9.98 3.42
N PHE A 285 15.23 9.96 4.46
CA PHE A 285 13.78 9.82 4.37
C PHE A 285 13.11 11.10 4.86
N TRP A 286 12.11 11.59 4.13
CA TRP A 286 11.32 12.75 4.52
C TRP A 286 10.27 12.33 5.55
N ALA A 287 10.45 12.72 6.81
CA ALA A 287 9.70 12.18 7.93
C ALA A 287 9.41 13.24 8.99
N ASP A 288 8.28 13.09 9.67
CA ASP A 288 7.85 14.01 10.73
C ASP A 288 8.79 13.92 11.94
N GLU A 289 9.55 14.99 12.20
CA GLU A 289 10.46 15.05 13.34
C GLU A 289 9.72 14.95 14.69
N ALA A 290 8.43 15.31 14.76
CA ALA A 290 7.62 15.12 15.96
C ALA A 290 7.53 13.63 16.35
N GLN A 291 7.65 12.73 15.38
CA GLN A 291 7.62 11.28 15.57
C GLN A 291 9.00 10.66 15.78
N ARG A 292 10.03 11.44 16.13
CA ARG A 292 11.41 10.94 16.32
C ARG A 292 11.57 9.74 17.25
N ARG A 293 10.65 9.54 18.20
CA ARG A 293 10.64 8.41 19.16
C ARG A 293 9.96 7.15 18.62
N LYS A 294 9.31 7.24 17.45
CA LYS A 294 8.58 6.15 16.82
C LYS A 294 9.46 5.30 15.90
N VAL A 295 10.61 5.83 15.49
CA VAL A 295 11.65 5.08 14.77
C VAL A 295 12.69 4.54 15.74
N VAL A 296 12.98 3.25 15.64
CA VAL A 296 13.89 2.52 16.57
C VAL A 296 15.24 2.24 15.91
N GLY A 297 15.31 2.25 14.58
CA GLY A 297 16.54 2.01 13.84
C GLY A 297 16.30 1.80 12.35
N PHE A 298 17.36 1.37 11.68
CA PHE A 298 17.30 0.83 10.34
C PHE A 298 17.86 -0.57 10.31
N ARG A 299 17.23 -1.50 9.58
CA ARG A 299 17.87 -2.73 9.11
C ARG A 299 18.38 -2.46 7.70
N VAL A 300 19.64 -2.71 7.43
CA VAL A 300 20.21 -2.55 6.10
C VAL A 300 20.84 -3.87 5.65
N THR A 301 20.50 -4.29 4.44
CA THR A 301 20.89 -5.59 3.88
C THR A 301 21.41 -5.37 2.46
N PRO A 302 22.74 -5.27 2.25
CA PRO A 302 23.30 -5.24 0.89
C PRO A 302 23.09 -6.60 0.21
N ARG A 303 23.02 -6.63 -1.11
CA ARG A 303 22.93 -7.88 -1.87
C ARG A 303 24.15 -8.76 -1.61
N GLY A 304 23.88 -10.03 -1.31
CA GLY A 304 24.91 -11.04 -1.00
C GLY A 304 25.67 -10.80 0.30
N GLY A 305 25.32 -9.77 1.09
CA GLY A 305 25.98 -9.46 2.36
C GLY A 305 25.08 -9.68 3.57
N PRO A 306 25.65 -9.62 4.78
CA PRO A 306 24.87 -9.79 6.01
C PRO A 306 23.99 -8.57 6.28
N GLN A 307 22.81 -8.83 6.84
CA GLN A 307 22.00 -7.76 7.43
C GLN A 307 22.74 -7.13 8.63
N ARG A 308 22.58 -5.83 8.81
CA ARG A 308 23.03 -5.13 10.03
C ARG A 308 22.04 -4.06 10.44
N TYR A 309 22.10 -3.66 11.71
CA TYR A 309 21.27 -2.58 12.24
C TYR A 309 22.08 -1.29 12.36
N VAL A 310 21.48 -0.20 11.88
CA VAL A 310 22.06 1.15 11.94
C VAL A 310 21.21 2.00 12.88
N ALA A 311 21.88 2.75 13.75
CA ALA A 311 21.20 3.65 14.67
C ALA A 311 20.50 4.79 13.92
N VAL A 312 19.39 5.26 14.48
CA VAL A 312 18.66 6.40 13.95
C VAL A 312 19.52 7.66 14.04
N SER A 313 19.64 8.38 12.93
CA SER A 313 20.23 9.72 12.87
C SER A 313 19.23 10.68 12.24
N TRP A 314 19.01 11.83 12.87
CA TRP A 314 18.11 12.87 12.37
C TRP A 314 18.93 14.02 11.75
N GLY A 315 18.30 14.77 10.84
CA GLY A 315 18.82 16.04 10.31
C GLY A 315 18.91 17.13 11.37
N ALA A 316 19.19 18.35 10.94
CA ALA A 316 19.06 19.50 11.83
C ALA A 316 17.60 19.64 12.25
N LYS A 317 17.37 20.25 13.42
CA LYS A 317 16.01 20.51 13.91
C LYS A 317 15.24 21.33 12.87
N GLY A 318 14.06 20.86 12.49
CA GLY A 318 13.20 21.43 11.45
C GLY A 318 13.43 20.87 10.04
N ASP A 319 14.45 20.02 9.83
CA ASP A 319 14.71 19.42 8.50
C ASP A 319 13.72 18.31 8.14
N ASN A 320 12.98 17.76 9.11
CA ASN A 320 12.06 16.64 8.92
C ASN A 320 12.72 15.48 8.15
N THR A 321 13.94 15.11 8.56
CA THR A 321 14.75 14.14 7.82
C THR A 321 15.37 13.12 8.75
N VAL A 322 15.11 11.83 8.50
CA VAL A 322 15.78 10.71 9.18
C VAL A 322 16.71 9.98 8.20
N LYS A 323 17.84 9.46 8.70
CA LYS A 323 19.00 9.09 7.87
C LYS A 323 19.50 7.69 8.19
N ALA A 324 19.65 6.87 7.17
CA ALA A 324 20.44 5.64 7.20
C ALA A 324 21.85 5.96 6.66
N THR A 325 22.82 6.09 7.55
CA THR A 325 24.19 6.51 7.20
C THR A 325 25.16 5.34 7.16
N GLN A 326 26.38 5.60 6.66
CA GLN A 326 27.48 4.62 6.59
C GLN A 326 27.10 3.38 5.77
N LEU A 327 26.31 3.54 4.70
CA LEU A 327 25.94 2.41 3.84
C LEU A 327 27.16 1.93 3.06
N ASN A 328 27.84 2.85 2.36
CA ASN A 328 29.04 2.62 1.56
C ASN A 328 28.91 1.43 0.59
N TRP A 329 27.74 1.28 -0.02
CA TRP A 329 27.48 0.18 -0.95
C TRP A 329 27.95 0.54 -2.35
N GLY A 330 28.76 -0.33 -2.97
CA GLY A 330 28.97 -0.30 -4.41
C GLY A 330 27.69 -0.70 -5.17
N LEU A 331 27.68 -0.55 -6.50
CA LEU A 331 26.52 -0.89 -7.33
C LEU A 331 26.05 -2.34 -7.13
N ASP A 332 26.98 -3.30 -7.10
CA ASP A 332 26.64 -4.72 -6.96
C ASP A 332 26.01 -5.04 -5.61
N GLN A 333 26.36 -4.28 -4.56
CA GLN A 333 25.79 -4.41 -3.22
C GLN A 333 24.46 -3.67 -3.09
N ALA A 334 24.29 -2.59 -3.85
CA ALA A 334 23.10 -1.75 -3.84
C ALA A 334 21.98 -2.36 -4.69
N GLU A 335 22.28 -2.99 -5.83
CA GLU A 335 21.28 -3.72 -6.62
C GLU A 335 20.59 -4.76 -5.76
N ASP A 336 19.26 -4.71 -5.63
CA ASP A 336 18.45 -5.54 -4.73
C ASP A 336 18.78 -5.41 -3.23
N GLY A 337 19.62 -4.45 -2.85
CA GLY A 337 19.86 -4.11 -1.45
C GLY A 337 18.61 -3.51 -0.81
N GLU A 338 18.42 -3.78 0.48
CA GLU A 338 17.27 -3.29 1.26
C GLU A 338 17.70 -2.31 2.34
N ILE A 339 17.00 -1.18 2.41
CA ILE A 339 17.06 -0.24 3.53
C ILE A 339 15.69 -0.27 4.19
N CYS A 340 15.59 -0.87 5.38
CA CYS A 340 14.33 -0.96 6.10
C CYS A 340 14.29 -0.01 7.28
N LEU A 341 13.28 0.86 7.29
CA LEU A 341 12.96 1.73 8.42
C LEU A 341 12.21 0.92 9.48
N GLU A 342 12.72 0.88 10.71
CA GLU A 342 12.07 0.17 11.81
C GLU A 342 11.23 1.14 12.66
N LEU A 343 9.91 0.98 12.58
CA LEU A 343 8.94 1.79 13.32
C LEU A 343 8.25 0.96 14.41
N LEU A 344 7.77 1.63 15.45
CA LEU A 344 6.82 1.03 16.39
C LEU A 344 5.55 0.57 15.65
N LYS A 345 4.99 -0.55 16.08
CA LYS A 345 3.86 -1.22 15.42
C LYS A 345 2.58 -0.39 15.39
N ASP A 346 2.47 0.62 16.25
CA ASP A 346 1.34 1.55 16.34
C ASP A 346 1.46 2.75 15.37
N VAL A 347 2.47 2.77 14.50
CA VAL A 347 2.71 3.85 13.53
C VAL A 347 2.79 3.29 12.12
N ALA A 348 1.90 3.75 11.25
CA ALA A 348 1.96 3.44 9.83
C ALA A 348 3.04 4.27 9.12
N LEU A 349 3.50 3.82 7.95
CA LEU A 349 4.49 4.55 7.18
C LEU A 349 4.00 5.95 6.77
N GLY A 350 2.74 6.06 6.36
CA GLY A 350 2.14 7.33 5.95
C GLY A 350 1.94 8.33 7.09
N ASP A 351 1.79 7.86 8.33
CA ASP A 351 1.77 8.74 9.50
C ASP A 351 3.18 9.27 9.81
N PHE A 352 4.20 8.43 9.65
CA PHE A 352 5.58 8.78 9.97
C PHE A 352 6.25 9.64 8.89
N CYS A 353 6.01 9.32 7.61
CA CYS A 353 6.63 10.01 6.48
C CYS A 353 5.82 11.22 6.03
N LEU A 354 6.51 12.25 5.57
CA LEU A 354 5.87 13.43 4.98
C LEU A 354 5.70 13.23 3.47
N GLY A 355 4.62 13.79 2.93
CA GLY A 355 4.40 13.87 1.48
C GLY A 355 3.46 12.82 0.88
N GLY A 356 2.79 11.98 1.68
CA GLY A 356 1.73 11.10 1.17
C GLY A 356 1.14 10.15 2.21
N GLU A 357 -0.13 9.78 2.06
CA GLU A 357 -0.91 9.01 3.04
C GLU A 357 -0.38 7.58 3.30
N ASN A 358 0.48 7.03 2.45
CA ASN A 358 1.05 5.68 2.61
C ASN A 358 2.49 5.53 2.08
N GLY A 359 3.15 6.65 1.77
CA GLY A 359 4.45 6.64 1.11
C GLY A 359 5.50 7.49 1.78
N CYS A 360 6.74 7.30 1.34
CA CYS A 360 7.89 8.02 1.84
C CYS A 360 8.78 8.48 0.70
N PHE A 361 9.27 9.72 0.79
CA PHE A 361 10.29 10.24 -0.11
C PHE A 361 11.67 9.85 0.40
N VAL A 362 12.51 9.36 -0.51
CA VAL A 362 13.84 8.84 -0.22
C VAL A 362 14.86 9.51 -1.14
N GLY A 363 15.82 10.20 -0.54
CA GLY A 363 16.98 10.76 -1.24
C GLY A 363 18.18 9.82 -1.12
N LEU A 364 18.74 9.39 -2.25
CA LEU A 364 19.92 8.51 -2.30
C LEU A 364 21.18 9.33 -2.52
N PHE A 365 22.11 9.33 -1.56
CA PHE A 365 23.31 10.15 -1.62
C PHE A 365 24.52 9.36 -2.08
N ASN A 366 25.24 9.92 -3.05
CA ASN A 366 26.58 9.45 -3.37
C ASN A 366 27.60 9.83 -2.27
N ASP A 367 28.83 9.35 -2.43
CA ASP A 367 29.97 9.63 -1.56
C ASP A 367 30.30 11.14 -1.44
N ARG A 368 30.21 11.87 -2.55
CA ARG A 368 30.47 13.32 -2.61
C ARG A 368 29.32 14.19 -2.12
N ARG A 369 28.12 13.62 -1.98
CA ARG A 369 26.87 14.28 -1.53
C ARG A 369 26.41 15.45 -2.42
N ASP A 370 26.97 15.57 -3.61
CA ASP A 370 26.55 16.51 -4.64
C ASP A 370 25.34 15.98 -5.45
N CYS A 371 25.05 14.69 -5.35
CA CYS A 371 23.96 14.00 -6.04
C CYS A 371 23.06 13.28 -5.04
N CYS A 372 21.76 13.52 -5.16
CA CYS A 372 20.75 13.07 -4.20
C CYS A 372 19.40 12.79 -4.89
N PRO A 373 19.36 11.99 -5.97
CA PRO A 373 18.12 11.72 -6.67
C PRO A 373 17.05 11.28 -5.68
N THR A 374 15.87 11.90 -5.82
CA THR A 374 14.77 11.71 -4.90
C THR A 374 13.69 10.88 -5.55
N TYR A 375 13.38 9.78 -4.88
CA TYR A 375 12.37 8.81 -5.27
C TYR A 375 11.28 8.79 -4.20
N ALA A 376 10.16 8.18 -4.54
CA ALA A 376 9.12 7.91 -3.59
C ALA A 376 8.70 6.45 -3.71
N ALA A 377 8.37 5.87 -2.57
CA ALA A 377 7.89 4.51 -2.49
C ALA A 377 6.72 4.45 -1.53
N THR A 378 5.83 3.50 -1.72
CA THR A 378 4.58 3.41 -0.98
C THR A 378 4.27 1.98 -0.57
N VAL A 379 3.53 1.83 0.53
CA VAL A 379 2.90 0.57 0.88
C VAL A 379 1.56 0.53 0.17
N PHE A 380 1.34 -0.49 -0.65
CA PHE A 380 -0.01 -0.70 -1.18
C PHE A 380 -0.94 -1.15 -0.06
N GLN A 381 -1.95 -0.34 0.23
CA GLN A 381 -3.03 -0.68 1.13
C GLN A 381 -4.35 -0.35 0.45
N THR A 382 -5.34 -1.22 0.58
CA THR A 382 -6.72 -0.81 0.32
C THR A 382 -7.25 -0.28 1.63
N GLY A 383 -7.77 0.97 1.63
CA GLY A 383 -8.33 1.56 2.84
C GLY A 383 -9.27 0.56 3.48
N SER A 384 -9.12 0.32 4.80
CA SER A 384 -10.03 -0.55 5.52
C SER A 384 -11.41 0.05 5.34
N ALA A 385 -12.26 -0.59 4.53
CA ALA A 385 -13.66 -0.22 4.44
C ALA A 385 -14.17 -0.26 5.88
N ALA A 386 -14.47 0.91 6.44
CA ALA A 386 -15.15 0.99 7.73
C ALA A 386 -16.44 0.19 7.55
N ALA A 387 -16.50 -0.95 8.25
CA ALA A 387 -17.65 -1.85 8.26
C ALA A 387 -18.86 -1.17 8.90
#